data_AF-A0A3B8MD01-F1
#
_entry.id   AF-A0A3B8MD01-F1
#
_cell.length_a   1.000
_cell.length_b   1.000
_cell.length_c   1.000
_cell.angle_alpha   90.00
_cell.angle_beta   90.00
_cell.angle_gamma   90.00
#
_symmetry.space_group_name_H-M   'P 1'
#
loop_
_entity.id
_entity.type
_entity.pdbx_description
1 polymer ?
#
loop_
_entity_poly.entity_id
_entity_poly.type
_entity_poly.pdbx_seq_one_letter_code
_entity_poly.pdbx_strand_id
1 'polypeptide(L)'
;FSGPRYHVIGNHDMDGDREKGPDKKYDFTREQTMAFWGMPAPYYAFDQGGAHFVILDGNDPSPDQEPYYQFLGDEQLAWLERDLEATTLPTFLFCHQGLERSGGVANQEEARRLLEEANRKAGGHKVIACFSGHHHRDYLRPILGILHAKINSMSYYFLGSRFAHVRYNENVDRKYPTIKHTAPYRDPLYAVVTIDLQRGILEIAGTCSRFEGPSPWELGASREELDAPSLLPKISDRRVPFAC
;
A
#
# COMPACT_ATOMS: atom_id res chain seq x y z
N PHE A 1 15.17 -4.88 -12.72
CA PHE A 1 15.71 -3.83 -11.83
C PHE A 1 16.85 -4.42 -11.02
N SER A 2 18.02 -3.77 -11.02
CA SER A 2 19.27 -4.24 -10.38
C SER A 2 19.66 -3.45 -9.13
N GLY A 3 18.86 -2.46 -8.73
CA GLY A 3 19.10 -1.68 -7.52
C GLY A 3 18.66 -2.37 -6.23
N PRO A 4 18.86 -1.71 -5.07
CA PRO A 4 18.40 -2.18 -3.77
C PRO A 4 16.89 -2.43 -3.76
N ARG A 5 16.46 -3.47 -3.05
CA ARG A 5 15.04 -3.83 -2.91
C ARG A 5 14.62 -3.62 -1.47
N TYR A 6 13.50 -2.93 -1.30
CA TYR A 6 12.89 -2.67 -0.01
C TYR A 6 11.47 -3.21 -0.07
N HIS A 7 11.12 -4.03 0.91
CA HIS A 7 9.85 -4.75 0.96
C HIS A 7 8.98 -4.17 2.07
N VAL A 8 7.68 -4.06 1.79
CA VAL A 8 6.63 -3.65 2.73
C VAL A 8 5.73 -4.86 2.92
N ILE A 9 5.51 -5.29 4.16
CA ILE A 9 4.63 -6.43 4.45
C ILE A 9 3.17 -5.95 4.40
N GLY A 10 2.34 -6.68 3.67
CA GLY A 10 0.90 -6.58 3.63
C GLY A 10 0.20 -7.75 4.30
N ASN A 11 -1.11 -7.61 4.45
CA ASN A 11 -1.92 -8.57 5.20
C ASN A 11 -1.97 -9.97 4.55
N HIS A 12 -1.67 -10.07 3.25
CA HIS A 12 -1.65 -11.33 2.52
C HIS A 12 -0.25 -11.97 2.39
N ASP A 13 0.83 -11.34 2.84
CA ASP A 13 2.18 -11.90 2.64
C ASP A 13 2.44 -13.18 3.46
N MET A 14 1.64 -13.41 4.49
CA MET A 14 1.69 -14.61 5.33
C MET A 14 0.68 -15.69 4.89
N ASP A 15 -0.15 -15.41 3.87
CA ASP A 15 -1.18 -16.36 3.41
C ASP A 15 -0.59 -17.61 2.73
N GLY A 16 -1.38 -18.68 2.75
CA GLY A 16 -1.09 -19.94 2.10
C GLY A 16 -2.09 -20.99 2.53
N ASP A 17 -1.64 -22.23 2.73
CA ASP A 17 -2.46 -23.29 3.32
C ASP A 17 -2.52 -23.14 4.85
N ARG A 18 -3.55 -22.43 5.33
CA ARG A 18 -3.73 -22.17 6.77
C ARG A 18 -3.75 -23.42 7.63
N GLU A 19 -4.16 -24.58 7.11
CA GLU A 19 -4.13 -25.82 7.89
C GLU A 19 -2.71 -26.31 8.19
N LYS A 20 -1.71 -25.83 7.44
CA LYS A 20 -0.28 -26.08 7.66
C LYS A 20 0.39 -25.00 8.50
N GLY A 21 -0.34 -23.92 8.78
CA GLY A 21 0.11 -22.77 9.54
C GLY A 21 0.41 -23.06 11.01
N PRO A 22 1.33 -22.29 11.63
CA PRO A 22 1.70 -22.47 13.04
C PRO A 22 0.56 -22.16 14.02
N ASP A 23 -0.35 -21.26 13.66
CA ASP A 23 -1.49 -20.82 14.48
C ASP A 23 -2.84 -20.98 13.77
N LYS A 24 -2.84 -21.64 12.60
CA LYS A 24 -3.99 -21.80 11.68
C LYS A 24 -4.62 -20.49 11.17
N LYS A 25 -3.97 -19.35 11.36
CA LYS A 25 -4.40 -18.05 10.84
C LYS A 25 -3.73 -17.76 9.49
N TYR A 26 -2.45 -18.10 9.40
CA TYR A 26 -1.57 -17.90 8.25
C TYR A 26 -0.76 -19.16 7.97
N ASP A 27 -0.24 -19.33 6.77
CA ASP A 27 0.69 -20.45 6.45
C ASP A 27 2.10 -20.14 6.94
N PHE A 28 2.50 -18.86 6.88
CA PHE A 28 3.83 -18.41 7.26
C PHE A 28 3.80 -17.44 8.45
N THR A 29 4.83 -17.48 9.31
CA THR A 29 5.03 -16.42 10.31
C THR A 29 5.56 -15.14 9.69
N ARG A 30 5.49 -14.03 10.44
CA ARG A 30 6.10 -12.76 10.04
C ARG A 30 7.61 -12.90 9.84
N GLU A 31 8.30 -13.66 10.69
CA GLU A 31 9.74 -13.92 10.62
C GLU A 31 10.12 -14.74 9.39
N GLN A 32 9.34 -15.76 9.05
CA GLN A 32 9.55 -16.56 7.83
C GLN A 32 9.38 -15.70 6.57
N THR A 33 8.36 -14.84 6.56
CA THR A 33 8.10 -13.88 5.48
C THR A 33 9.27 -12.91 5.32
N MET A 34 9.74 -12.31 6.42
CA MET A 34 10.90 -11.41 6.40
C MET A 34 12.18 -12.11 5.92
N ALA A 35 12.44 -13.32 6.41
CA ALA A 35 13.61 -14.09 6.02
C ALA A 35 13.60 -14.42 4.51
N PHE A 36 12.43 -14.75 3.95
CA PHE A 36 12.27 -14.99 2.51
C PHE A 36 12.57 -13.74 1.67
N TRP A 37 12.08 -12.58 2.11
CA TRP A 37 12.29 -11.31 1.42
C TRP A 37 13.66 -10.66 1.71
N GLY A 38 14.42 -11.17 2.67
CA GLY A 38 15.67 -10.56 3.13
C GLY A 38 15.47 -9.22 3.84
N MET A 39 14.33 -9.07 4.54
CA MET A 39 14.01 -7.85 5.29
C MET A 39 14.84 -7.79 6.59
N PRO A 40 15.39 -6.63 6.95
CA PRO A 40 16.17 -6.48 8.18
C PRO A 40 15.31 -6.45 9.45
N ALA A 41 14.07 -5.99 9.32
CA ALA A 41 13.08 -5.81 10.38
C ALA A 41 11.68 -5.63 9.73
N PRO A 42 10.57 -5.78 10.49
CA PRO A 42 9.22 -5.60 9.94
C PRO A 42 8.96 -4.16 9.49
N TYR A 43 9.52 -3.21 10.24
CA TYR A 43 9.59 -1.78 9.93
C TYR A 43 11.02 -1.31 10.11
N TYR A 44 11.47 -0.38 9.26
CA TYR A 44 12.84 0.12 9.24
C TYR A 44 12.94 1.40 8.41
N ALA A 45 14.04 2.13 8.56
CA ALA A 45 14.31 3.33 7.78
C ALA A 45 15.72 3.32 7.18
N PHE A 46 15.92 4.11 6.12
CA PHE A 46 17.21 4.26 5.46
C PHE A 46 17.30 5.59 4.71
N ASP A 47 18.51 6.09 4.56
CA ASP A 47 18.79 7.30 3.76
C ASP A 47 19.32 6.91 2.38
N GLN A 48 18.81 7.58 1.35
CA GLN A 48 19.29 7.39 -0.02
C GLN A 48 19.10 8.67 -0.83
N GLY A 49 20.17 9.13 -1.51
CA GLY A 49 20.06 10.27 -2.43
C GLY A 49 19.63 11.58 -1.79
N GLY A 50 19.89 11.79 -0.49
CA GLY A 50 19.49 12.99 0.25
C GLY A 50 18.04 12.98 0.75
N ALA A 51 17.33 11.85 0.61
CA ALA A 51 16.01 11.63 1.18
C ALA A 51 16.06 10.53 2.23
N HIS A 52 15.11 10.59 3.17
CA HIS A 52 14.90 9.57 4.18
C HIS A 52 13.67 8.73 3.83
N PHE A 53 13.80 7.42 3.92
CA PHE A 53 12.75 6.47 3.55
C PHE A 53 12.37 5.64 4.77
N VAL A 54 11.07 5.55 5.03
CA VAL A 54 10.52 4.80 6.17
C VAL A 54 9.60 3.70 5.64
N ILE A 55 9.84 2.48 6.08
CA ILE A 55 9.01 1.32 5.81
C ILE A 55 8.28 0.94 7.09
N LEU A 56 6.95 0.91 7.04
CA LEU A 56 6.07 0.56 8.15
C LEU A 56 5.42 -0.80 7.92
N ASP A 57 5.11 -1.49 9.01
CA ASP A 57 4.34 -2.74 9.04
C ASP A 57 2.95 -2.46 9.62
N GLY A 58 1.94 -2.38 8.75
CA GLY A 58 0.54 -2.14 9.15
C GLY A 58 -0.17 -3.38 9.70
N ASN A 59 0.55 -4.46 10.02
CA ASN A 59 -0.03 -5.73 10.45
C ASN A 59 0.13 -6.00 11.96
N ASP A 60 0.45 -5.00 12.79
CA ASP A 60 0.56 -5.21 14.22
C ASP A 60 -0.76 -5.67 14.83
N PRO A 61 -0.74 -6.54 15.86
CA PRO A 61 -1.97 -7.03 16.48
C PRO A 61 -2.87 -5.88 16.98
N SER A 62 -4.15 -5.97 16.65
CA SER A 62 -5.19 -5.07 17.15
C SER A 62 -6.23 -5.86 17.94
N PRO A 63 -6.90 -5.26 18.95
CA PRO A 63 -7.92 -5.95 19.73
C PRO A 63 -9.17 -6.33 18.92
N ASP A 64 -9.47 -5.60 17.85
CA ASP A 64 -10.78 -5.66 17.17
C ASP A 64 -10.81 -6.53 15.91
N GLN A 65 -9.66 -7.00 15.44
CA GLN A 65 -9.55 -7.70 14.15
C GLN A 65 -8.51 -8.81 14.21
N GLU A 66 -8.91 -10.01 13.82
CA GLU A 66 -8.01 -11.16 13.64
C GLU A 66 -8.65 -12.18 12.67
N PRO A 67 -7.93 -12.71 11.66
CA PRO A 67 -6.60 -12.31 11.18
C PRO A 67 -6.67 -11.01 10.34
N TYR A 68 -5.62 -10.74 9.57
CA TYR A 68 -5.45 -9.59 8.68
C TYR A 68 -5.42 -8.24 9.39
N TYR A 69 -4.62 -8.11 10.43
CA TYR A 69 -4.51 -6.86 11.18
C TYR A 69 -4.26 -5.64 10.29
N GLN A 70 -4.75 -4.50 10.78
CA GLN A 70 -4.62 -3.20 10.13
C GLN A 70 -4.29 -2.18 11.22
N PHE A 71 -3.10 -2.25 11.80
CA PHE A 71 -2.75 -1.45 12.97
C PHE A 71 -1.25 -1.20 13.04
N LEU A 72 -0.87 -0.08 13.63
CA LEU A 72 0.50 0.25 14.00
C LEU A 72 0.60 0.20 15.53
N GLY A 73 1.37 -0.72 16.08
CA GLY A 73 1.53 -0.89 17.52
C GLY A 73 2.31 0.26 18.16
N ASP A 74 2.12 0.43 19.46
CA ASP A 74 2.73 1.52 20.25
C ASP A 74 4.26 1.55 20.12
N GLU A 75 4.91 0.39 20.08
CA GLU A 75 6.36 0.30 19.90
C GLU A 75 6.80 0.86 18.54
N GLN A 76 6.07 0.52 17.48
CA GLN A 76 6.34 0.99 16.12
C GLN A 76 6.05 2.50 16.00
N LEU A 77 4.97 3.00 16.59
CA LEU A 77 4.68 4.44 16.62
C LEU A 77 5.74 5.23 17.40
N ALA A 78 6.15 4.74 18.56
CA ALA A 78 7.21 5.37 19.35
C ALA A 78 8.57 5.32 18.62
N TRP A 79 8.84 4.23 17.89
CA TRP A 79 10.00 4.15 17.01
C TRP A 79 9.95 5.17 15.88
N LEU A 80 8.79 5.29 15.20
CA LEU A 80 8.58 6.24 14.11
C LEU A 80 8.78 7.70 14.57
N GLU A 81 8.30 8.06 15.76
CA GLU A 81 8.52 9.39 16.33
C GLU A 81 10.02 9.68 16.49
N ARG A 82 10.77 8.75 17.11
CA ARG A 82 12.23 8.91 17.33
C ARG A 82 13.00 8.99 16.01
N ASP A 83 12.62 8.17 15.04
CA ASP A 83 13.23 8.14 13.71
C ASP A 83 13.03 9.48 12.98
N LEU A 84 11.80 10.01 12.99
CA LEU A 84 11.49 11.33 12.41
C LEU A 84 12.16 12.49 13.15
N GLU A 85 12.39 12.39 14.45
CA GLU A 85 13.15 13.38 15.22
C GLU A 85 14.65 13.34 14.91
N ALA A 86 15.21 12.17 14.63
CA ALA A 86 16.64 11.98 14.35
C ALA A 86 17.05 12.47 12.95
N THR A 87 16.11 12.53 12.00
CA THR A 87 16.38 12.98 10.63
C THR A 87 15.98 14.44 10.38
N THR A 88 16.72 15.10 9.50
CA THR A 88 16.36 16.41 8.93
C THR A 88 16.10 16.34 7.43
N LEU A 89 16.24 15.14 6.84
CA LEU A 89 16.05 14.95 5.42
C LEU A 89 14.56 14.93 5.05
N PRO A 90 14.21 15.24 3.79
CA PRO A 90 12.85 15.05 3.31
C PRO A 90 12.46 13.57 3.30
N THR A 91 11.30 13.26 3.89
CA THR A 91 10.90 11.90 4.28
C THR A 91 9.75 11.35 3.44
N PHE A 92 9.89 10.10 3.01
CA PHE A 92 8.90 9.33 2.26
C PHE A 92 8.58 8.02 2.98
N LEU A 93 7.30 7.80 3.27
CA LEU A 93 6.84 6.62 4.02
C LEU A 93 6.15 5.61 3.12
N PHE A 94 6.26 4.33 3.47
CA PHE A 94 5.61 3.22 2.79
C PHE A 94 4.92 2.34 3.82
N CYS A 95 3.62 2.11 3.65
CA CYS A 95 2.84 1.18 4.47
C CYS A 95 1.82 0.48 3.58
N HIS A 96 1.61 -0.83 3.74
CA HIS A 96 0.67 -1.54 2.88
C HIS A 96 -0.75 -0.97 3.02
N GLN A 97 -1.24 -0.89 4.26
CA GLN A 97 -2.48 -0.22 4.64
C GLN A 97 -2.27 1.30 4.65
N GLY A 98 -3.23 2.04 4.07
CA GLY A 98 -3.18 3.50 4.00
C GLY A 98 -3.32 4.19 5.35
N LEU A 99 -2.88 5.45 5.42
CA LEU A 99 -3.08 6.34 6.58
C LEU A 99 -4.14 7.42 6.32
N GLU A 100 -4.70 7.46 5.10
CA GLU A 100 -5.46 8.59 4.55
C GLU A 100 -6.98 8.47 4.64
N ARG A 101 -7.51 7.27 4.91
CA ARG A 101 -8.94 6.98 4.97
C ARG A 101 -9.23 5.66 5.67
N SER A 102 -10.48 5.53 6.14
CA SER A 102 -11.01 4.28 6.68
C SER A 102 -10.78 3.08 5.74
N GLY A 103 -10.55 1.92 6.35
CA GLY A 103 -10.11 0.70 5.68
C GLY A 103 -8.59 0.64 5.43
N GLY A 104 -7.82 1.67 5.84
CA GLY A 104 -6.38 1.59 6.03
C GLY A 104 -6.02 1.07 7.43
N VAL A 105 -4.94 1.55 8.04
CA VAL A 105 -4.68 1.21 9.45
C VAL A 105 -5.75 1.84 10.35
N ALA A 106 -6.20 1.11 11.36
CA ALA A 106 -7.31 1.50 12.22
C ALA A 106 -6.97 2.73 13.07
N ASN A 107 -5.73 2.85 13.55
CA ASN A 107 -5.21 4.04 14.25
C ASN A 107 -4.56 5.06 13.31
N GLN A 108 -5.02 5.15 12.06
CA GLN A 108 -4.50 6.09 11.05
C GLN A 108 -4.47 7.55 11.50
N GLU A 109 -5.41 7.98 12.35
CA GLU A 109 -5.44 9.36 12.83
C GLU A 109 -4.29 9.66 13.79
N GLU A 110 -3.93 8.69 14.64
CA GLU A 110 -2.77 8.80 15.52
C GLU A 110 -1.47 8.84 14.72
N ALA A 111 -1.32 7.93 13.76
CA ALA A 111 -0.19 7.91 12.86
C ALA A 111 -0.07 9.24 12.08
N ARG A 112 -1.17 9.76 11.52
CA ARG A 112 -1.17 11.05 10.82
C ARG A 112 -0.81 12.21 11.73
N ARG A 113 -1.35 12.27 12.96
CA ARG A 113 -0.99 13.31 13.94
C ARG A 113 0.52 13.32 14.22
N LEU A 114 1.14 12.15 14.30
CA LEU A 114 2.60 12.03 14.48
C LEU A 114 3.36 12.62 13.28
N LEU A 115 2.95 12.32 12.05
CA LEU A 115 3.59 12.89 10.85
C LEU A 115 3.41 14.42 10.76
N GLU A 116 2.20 14.89 11.08
CA GLU A 116 1.86 16.32 11.13
C GLU A 116 2.66 17.06 12.21
N GLU A 117 2.85 16.44 13.37
CA GLU A 117 3.72 16.94 14.45
C GLU A 117 5.17 17.06 14.01
N ALA A 118 5.71 16.02 13.36
CA ALA A 118 7.07 16.02 12.84
C ALA A 118 7.28 17.15 11.82
N ASN A 119 6.30 17.38 10.94
CA ASN A 119 6.30 18.52 10.03
C ASN A 119 6.27 19.85 10.78
N ARG A 120 5.42 20.00 11.79
CA ARG A 120 5.33 21.25 12.57
C ARG A 120 6.64 21.55 13.29
N LYS A 121 7.25 20.56 13.96
CA LYS A 121 8.53 20.68 14.67
C LYS A 121 9.67 21.10 13.71
N ALA A 122 9.62 20.63 12.46
CA ALA A 122 10.62 20.96 11.44
C ALA A 122 10.43 22.34 10.77
N GLY A 123 9.37 23.08 11.10
CA GLY A 123 9.02 24.32 10.41
C GLY A 123 8.25 24.11 9.09
N GLY A 124 7.78 22.89 8.84
CA GLY A 124 7.03 22.48 7.65
C GLY A 124 7.76 21.42 6.82
N HIS A 125 6.99 20.60 6.09
CA HIS A 125 7.43 19.87 4.89
C HIS A 125 8.56 18.82 5.01
N LYS A 126 8.87 18.33 6.23
CA LYS A 126 9.77 17.18 6.42
C LYS A 126 9.20 15.91 5.78
N VAL A 127 8.04 15.45 6.23
CA VAL A 127 7.29 14.33 5.66
C VAL A 127 6.54 14.80 4.43
N ILE A 128 6.94 14.28 3.25
CA ILE A 128 6.42 14.70 1.95
C ILE A 128 5.31 13.78 1.46
N ALA A 129 5.51 12.47 1.52
CA ALA A 129 4.56 11.51 0.95
C ALA A 129 4.48 10.21 1.73
N CYS A 130 3.28 9.61 1.70
CA CYS A 130 3.03 8.25 2.14
C CYS A 130 2.51 7.43 0.96
N PHE A 131 3.19 6.34 0.62
CA PHE A 131 2.78 5.40 -0.40
C PHE A 131 2.10 4.19 0.25
N SER A 132 0.97 3.78 -0.30
CA SER A 132 0.26 2.59 0.17
C SER A 132 -0.42 1.82 -0.94
N GLY A 133 -0.74 0.57 -0.66
CA GLY A 133 -1.50 -0.33 -1.52
C GLY A 133 -2.82 -0.69 -0.87
N HIS A 134 -3.07 -1.99 -0.69
CA HIS A 134 -4.21 -2.59 0.03
C HIS A 134 -5.59 -2.40 -0.63
N HIS A 135 -5.97 -1.18 -1.03
CA HIS A 135 -7.31 -0.91 -1.59
C HIS A 135 -7.46 -1.24 -3.08
N HIS A 136 -6.34 -1.51 -3.76
CA HIS A 136 -6.30 -1.78 -5.20
C HIS A 136 -6.93 -0.63 -6.01
N ARG A 137 -6.53 0.61 -5.70
CA ARG A 137 -7.05 1.86 -6.28
C ARG A 137 -5.90 2.74 -6.78
N ASP A 138 -6.23 3.68 -7.65
CA ASP A 138 -5.32 4.70 -8.16
C ASP A 138 -5.81 6.10 -7.79
N TYR A 139 -5.17 6.71 -6.80
CA TYR A 139 -5.41 8.11 -6.46
C TYR A 139 -4.23 8.72 -5.71
N LEU A 140 -4.23 10.04 -5.62
CA LEU A 140 -3.33 10.82 -4.79
C LEU A 140 -4.17 11.81 -3.98
N ARG A 141 -3.99 11.83 -2.67
CA ARG A 141 -4.72 12.69 -1.76
C ARG A 141 -3.76 13.52 -0.91
N PRO A 142 -3.71 14.84 -1.09
CA PRO A 142 -3.01 15.72 -0.16
C PRO A 142 -3.80 15.84 1.15
N ILE A 143 -3.12 15.65 2.29
CA ILE A 143 -3.67 15.91 3.62
C ILE A 143 -2.64 16.74 4.38
N LEU A 144 -2.99 17.99 4.71
CA LEU A 144 -2.12 18.90 5.48
C LEU A 144 -0.67 18.99 4.95
N GLY A 145 -0.52 18.99 3.62
CA GLY A 145 0.78 19.08 2.95
C GLY A 145 1.50 17.74 2.72
N ILE A 146 0.97 16.63 3.22
CA ILE A 146 1.50 15.27 2.98
C ILE A 146 0.74 14.63 1.82
N LEU A 147 1.47 14.10 0.85
CA LEU A 147 0.92 13.42 -0.32
C LEU A 147 0.66 11.93 -0.02
N HIS A 148 -0.60 11.54 0.10
CA HIS A 148 -0.97 10.12 0.25
C HIS A 148 -1.23 9.50 -1.12
N ALA A 149 -0.24 8.78 -1.64
CA ALA A 149 -0.28 8.11 -2.93
C ALA A 149 -0.78 6.66 -2.77
N LYS A 150 -1.94 6.36 -3.34
CA LYS A 150 -2.45 4.99 -3.42
C LYS A 150 -1.99 4.36 -4.73
N ILE A 151 -1.12 3.38 -4.62
CA ILE A 151 -0.61 2.60 -5.73
C ILE A 151 -1.54 1.40 -5.93
N ASN A 152 -1.99 1.25 -7.16
CA ASN A 152 -2.92 0.19 -7.52
C ASN A 152 -2.25 -1.20 -7.43
N SER A 153 -3.07 -2.24 -7.28
CA SER A 153 -2.60 -3.62 -7.36
C SER A 153 -1.99 -3.90 -8.72
N MET A 154 -0.98 -4.76 -8.73
CA MET A 154 -0.34 -5.20 -9.95
C MET A 154 -1.34 -5.87 -10.90
N SER A 155 -2.37 -6.57 -10.40
CA SER A 155 -3.04 -7.60 -11.21
C SER A 155 -4.56 -7.62 -11.16
N TYR A 156 -5.24 -7.05 -10.16
CA TYR A 156 -6.70 -7.10 -10.10
C TYR A 156 -7.32 -6.15 -9.08
N TYR A 157 -8.65 -5.95 -9.19
CA TYR A 157 -9.50 -5.47 -8.10
C TYR A 157 -10.38 -6.60 -7.53
N PHE A 158 -10.58 -6.71 -6.22
CA PHE A 158 -11.46 -7.74 -5.64
C PHE A 158 -12.92 -7.29 -5.63
N LEU A 159 -13.79 -7.93 -6.42
CA LEU A 159 -15.21 -7.60 -6.55
C LEU A 159 -16.12 -8.37 -5.59
N GLY A 160 -15.64 -9.49 -5.03
CA GLY A 160 -16.43 -10.36 -4.17
C GLY A 160 -17.48 -11.19 -4.92
N SER A 161 -18.24 -11.97 -4.16
CA SER A 161 -19.13 -13.02 -4.71
C SER A 161 -20.34 -12.48 -5.47
N ARG A 162 -20.80 -11.25 -5.16
CA ARG A 162 -21.95 -10.62 -5.81
C ARG A 162 -21.76 -10.46 -7.33
N PHE A 163 -20.52 -10.26 -7.77
CA PHE A 163 -20.17 -10.07 -9.18
C PHE A 163 -19.26 -11.19 -9.70
N ALA A 164 -19.37 -12.38 -9.12
CA ALA A 164 -18.54 -13.53 -9.52
C ALA A 164 -18.76 -13.88 -11.00
N HIS A 165 -17.67 -14.03 -11.74
CA HIS A 165 -17.70 -14.34 -13.17
C HIS A 165 -16.51 -15.20 -13.58
N VAL A 166 -16.73 -16.26 -14.35
CA VAL A 166 -15.64 -17.10 -14.89
C VAL A 166 -14.76 -16.24 -15.81
N ARG A 167 -13.54 -15.93 -15.36
CA ARG A 167 -12.68 -14.92 -16.03
C ARG A 167 -12.01 -15.39 -17.31
N TYR A 168 -11.63 -16.66 -17.36
CA TYR A 168 -10.83 -17.22 -18.45
C TYR A 168 -11.51 -18.44 -19.07
N ASN A 169 -11.62 -19.52 -18.30
CA ASN A 169 -12.38 -20.72 -18.65
C ASN A 169 -12.62 -21.58 -17.39
N GLU A 170 -13.47 -22.59 -17.51
CA GLU A 170 -13.84 -23.52 -16.43
C GLU A 170 -12.66 -24.27 -15.80
N ASN A 171 -11.60 -24.57 -16.57
CA ASN A 171 -10.43 -25.26 -16.04
C ASN A 171 -9.62 -24.34 -15.12
N VAL A 172 -9.47 -23.07 -15.51
CA VAL A 172 -8.81 -22.06 -14.68
C VAL A 172 -9.64 -21.77 -13.44
N ASP A 173 -10.95 -21.59 -13.55
CA ASP A 173 -11.82 -21.33 -12.40
C ASP A 173 -11.78 -22.46 -11.37
N ARG A 174 -11.83 -23.72 -11.84
CA ARG A 174 -11.73 -24.89 -10.96
C ARG A 174 -10.36 -25.00 -10.27
N LYS A 175 -9.27 -24.62 -10.95
CA LYS A 175 -7.92 -24.66 -10.36
C LYS A 175 -7.67 -23.48 -9.41
N TYR A 176 -8.28 -22.33 -9.68
CA TYR A 176 -8.09 -21.09 -8.93
C TYR A 176 -9.46 -20.48 -8.59
N PRO A 177 -10.20 -21.06 -7.63
CA PRO A 177 -11.61 -20.74 -7.39
C PRO A 177 -11.86 -19.31 -6.92
N THR A 178 -10.84 -18.60 -6.44
CA THR A 178 -10.94 -17.21 -6.02
C THR A 178 -10.93 -16.23 -7.20
N ILE A 179 -10.46 -16.64 -8.38
CA ILE A 179 -10.21 -15.72 -9.51
C ILE A 179 -11.50 -15.09 -10.05
N LYS A 180 -12.63 -15.81 -10.01
CA LYS A 180 -13.93 -15.27 -10.40
C LYS A 180 -14.43 -14.11 -9.55
N HIS A 181 -13.92 -13.97 -8.32
CA HIS A 181 -14.27 -12.88 -7.41
C HIS A 181 -13.42 -11.62 -7.66
N THR A 182 -12.52 -11.65 -8.64
CA THR A 182 -11.65 -10.52 -8.99
C THR A 182 -12.10 -9.90 -10.30
N ALA A 183 -11.72 -8.65 -10.58
CA ALA A 183 -11.65 -8.05 -11.91
C ALA A 183 -10.16 -7.94 -12.29
N PRO A 184 -9.61 -8.92 -13.00
CA PRO A 184 -8.20 -8.94 -13.36
C PRO A 184 -7.83 -7.85 -14.37
N TYR A 185 -6.57 -7.43 -14.36
CA TYR A 185 -5.96 -6.58 -15.36
C TYR A 185 -5.18 -7.46 -16.36
N ARG A 186 -5.22 -7.10 -17.65
CA ARG A 186 -4.50 -7.88 -18.67
C ARG A 186 -3.00 -7.86 -18.48
N ASP A 187 -2.47 -6.64 -18.36
CA ASP A 187 -1.05 -6.36 -18.22
C ASP A 187 -0.77 -5.91 -16.77
N PRO A 188 0.38 -6.31 -16.18
CA PRO A 188 0.70 -5.99 -14.80
C PRO A 188 0.96 -4.49 -14.63
N LEU A 189 0.44 -3.93 -13.55
CA LEU A 189 0.63 -2.53 -13.19
C LEU A 189 1.84 -2.35 -12.28
N TYR A 190 2.63 -1.33 -12.61
CA TYR A 190 3.72 -0.79 -11.80
C TYR A 190 3.91 0.70 -12.11
N ALA A 191 4.72 1.38 -11.31
CA ALA A 191 5.09 2.77 -11.54
C ALA A 191 6.58 3.00 -11.26
N VAL A 192 7.13 4.02 -11.92
CA VAL A 192 8.44 4.60 -11.61
C VAL A 192 8.19 5.92 -10.89
N VAL A 193 8.74 6.07 -9.68
CA VAL A 193 8.65 7.30 -8.91
C VAL A 193 9.98 8.04 -9.00
N THR A 194 9.93 9.31 -9.42
CA THR A 194 11.09 10.20 -9.46
C THR A 194 10.91 11.29 -8.41
N ILE A 195 11.92 11.45 -7.56
CA ILE A 195 11.98 12.51 -6.54
C ILE A 195 13.08 13.48 -6.95
N ASP A 196 12.70 14.68 -7.34
CA ASP A 196 13.61 15.79 -7.63
C ASP A 196 13.61 16.75 -6.44
N LEU A 197 14.56 16.54 -5.51
CA LEU A 197 14.69 17.36 -4.30
C LEU A 197 15.09 18.80 -4.59
N GLN A 198 15.79 19.06 -5.71
CA GLN A 198 16.21 20.42 -6.06
C GLN A 198 15.05 21.27 -6.55
N ARG A 199 14.13 20.64 -7.31
CA ARG A 199 12.94 21.31 -7.83
C ARG A 199 11.72 21.17 -6.92
N GLY A 200 11.79 20.30 -5.90
CA GLY A 200 10.64 19.94 -5.08
C GLY A 200 9.54 19.28 -5.90
N ILE A 201 9.87 18.27 -6.71
CA ILE A 201 8.91 17.60 -7.60
C ILE A 201 8.90 16.11 -7.36
N LEU A 202 7.71 15.57 -7.10
CA LEU A 202 7.43 14.15 -7.08
C LEU A 202 6.68 13.79 -8.37
N GLU A 203 7.28 12.92 -9.16
CA GLU A 203 6.68 12.37 -10.37
C GLU A 203 6.40 10.88 -10.18
N ILE A 204 5.21 10.45 -10.54
CA ILE A 204 4.82 9.04 -10.62
C ILE A 204 4.51 8.81 -12.10
N ALA A 205 5.34 8.01 -12.76
CA ALA A 205 5.10 7.53 -14.12
C ALA A 205 4.51 6.12 -14.03
N GLY A 206 3.21 6.01 -14.22
CA GLY A 206 2.48 4.76 -14.05
C GLY A 206 2.29 4.00 -15.35
N THR A 207 1.80 2.76 -15.23
CA THR A 207 1.41 1.95 -16.39
C THR A 207 -0.11 1.87 -16.49
N CYS A 208 -0.59 1.63 -17.70
CA CYS A 208 -2.00 1.47 -18.01
C CYS A 208 -2.26 0.08 -18.57
N SER A 209 -3.39 -0.49 -18.18
CA SER A 209 -3.87 -1.80 -18.58
C SER A 209 -5.36 -1.68 -18.94
N ARG A 210 -6.03 -2.81 -19.06
CA ARG A 210 -7.49 -2.88 -19.11
C ARG A 210 -7.99 -4.07 -18.32
N PHE A 211 -9.27 -4.07 -17.98
CA PHE A 211 -9.89 -5.25 -17.39
C PHE A 211 -9.81 -6.42 -18.38
N GLU A 212 -9.43 -7.58 -17.87
CA GLU A 212 -9.45 -8.83 -18.60
C GLU A 212 -10.83 -9.48 -18.42
N GLY A 213 -11.57 -9.59 -19.52
CA GLY A 213 -13.00 -9.90 -19.52
C GLY A 213 -13.86 -8.68 -19.14
N PRO A 214 -15.12 -8.90 -18.71
CA PRO A 214 -16.03 -7.81 -18.39
C PRO A 214 -15.54 -7.01 -17.18
N SER A 215 -15.54 -5.70 -17.34
CA SER A 215 -15.29 -4.72 -16.28
C SER A 215 -16.31 -4.85 -15.14
N PRO A 216 -16.02 -4.27 -13.96
CA PRO A 216 -17.01 -4.19 -12.87
C PRO A 216 -18.37 -3.63 -13.33
N TRP A 217 -18.34 -2.65 -14.24
CA TRP A 217 -19.52 -1.95 -14.71
C TRP A 217 -20.38 -2.80 -15.65
N GLU A 218 -19.74 -3.60 -16.51
CA GLU A 218 -20.43 -4.56 -17.38
C GLU A 218 -21.04 -5.72 -16.59
N LEU A 219 -20.49 -6.02 -15.42
CA LEU A 219 -21.07 -6.95 -14.45
C LEU A 219 -22.17 -6.33 -13.57
N GLY A 220 -22.55 -5.07 -13.84
CA GLY A 220 -23.62 -4.38 -13.14
C GLY A 220 -23.23 -3.80 -11.78
N ALA A 221 -21.93 -3.66 -11.47
CA ALA A 221 -21.50 -2.98 -10.27
C ALA A 221 -21.83 -1.48 -10.31
N SER A 222 -22.27 -0.92 -9.19
CA SER A 222 -22.54 0.51 -9.08
C SER A 222 -21.22 1.28 -9.11
N ARG A 223 -21.16 2.28 -10.01
CA ARG A 223 -20.00 3.18 -10.13
C ARG A 223 -19.81 4.05 -8.90
N GLU A 224 -20.89 4.40 -8.21
CA GLU A 224 -20.84 5.18 -6.97
C GLU A 224 -20.40 4.30 -5.81
N GLU A 225 -21.02 3.12 -5.65
CA GLU A 225 -20.70 2.15 -4.57
C GLU A 225 -19.22 1.76 -4.61
N LEU A 226 -18.70 1.53 -5.81
CA LEU A 226 -17.30 1.14 -6.00
C LEU A 226 -16.37 2.33 -6.24
N ASP A 227 -16.76 3.59 -6.05
CA ASP A 227 -15.87 4.75 -6.27
C ASP A 227 -15.10 4.64 -7.61
N ALA A 228 -15.84 4.59 -8.72
CA ALA A 228 -15.31 4.38 -10.06
C ALA A 228 -14.12 5.28 -10.45
N PRO A 229 -14.05 6.56 -10.03
CA PRO A 229 -12.89 7.40 -10.32
C PRO A 229 -11.56 6.85 -9.78
N SER A 230 -11.57 6.05 -8.71
CA SER A 230 -10.36 5.43 -8.15
C SER A 230 -10.15 3.97 -8.56
N LEU A 231 -11.18 3.31 -9.12
CA LEU A 231 -11.12 1.93 -9.62
C LEU A 231 -10.79 1.91 -11.11
N LEU A 232 -9.51 2.07 -11.42
CA LEU A 232 -9.02 2.11 -12.80
C LEU A 232 -8.03 0.96 -13.03
N PRO A 233 -7.95 0.35 -14.23
CA PRO A 233 -6.91 -0.63 -14.56
C PRO A 233 -5.60 0.08 -14.91
N LYS A 234 -5.13 0.99 -14.06
CA LYS A 234 -3.88 1.74 -14.25
C LYS A 234 -3.32 2.25 -12.93
N ILE A 235 -2.10 2.76 -13.00
CA ILE A 235 -1.57 3.77 -12.08
C ILE A 235 -1.43 5.05 -12.90
N SER A 236 -2.04 6.15 -12.48
CA SER A 236 -2.02 7.38 -13.26
C SER A 236 -0.68 8.09 -13.16
N ASP A 237 -0.27 8.71 -14.28
CA ASP A 237 0.83 9.66 -14.27
C ASP A 237 0.48 10.86 -13.38
N ARG A 238 1.42 11.25 -12.51
CA ARG A 238 1.26 12.38 -11.59
C ARG A 238 2.57 13.14 -11.53
N ARG A 239 2.48 14.47 -11.55
CA ARG A 239 3.63 15.35 -11.31
C ARG A 239 3.18 16.43 -10.35
N VAL A 240 3.69 16.36 -9.12
CA VAL A 240 3.18 17.16 -8.01
C VAL A 240 4.34 17.90 -7.35
N PRO A 241 4.24 19.23 -7.21
CA PRO A 241 5.21 19.97 -6.44
C PRO A 241 5.06 19.64 -4.96
N PHE A 242 6.18 19.54 -4.25
CA PHE A 242 6.25 19.52 -2.80
C PHE A 242 7.24 20.59 -2.34
N ALA A 243 7.04 21.12 -1.16
CA ALA A 243 8.02 22.01 -0.55
C ALA A 243 9.12 21.17 0.10
N CYS A 244 10.37 21.61 -0.05
CA CYS A 244 11.54 21.11 0.66
C CYS A 244 11.91 22.07 1.80
#